data_AF-A0A9E7B1I7-F1
#
_entry.id   AF-A0A9E7B1I7-F1
#
_cell.length_a   1.000
_cell.length_b   1.000
_cell.length_c   1.000
_cell.angle_alpha   90.00
_cell.angle_beta   90.00
_cell.angle_gamma   90.00
#
_symmetry.space_group_name_H-M   'P 1'
#
loop_
_entity.id
_entity.type
_entity.pdbx_description
1 polymer ?
#
loop_
_entity_poly.entity_id
_entity_poly.type
_entity_poly.pdbx_seq_one_letter_code
_entity_poly.pdbx_strand_id
1 'polypeptide(L)'
;MAPLLQILQQLLLSNLPSRRTDFFRHSKAAIGLLATAGILAVLMLLYLSFALYTSLLIYWMPAVAALATAGVFFALAGLAVLMASHLFRKAGRSARESEDELRALMESVVANTGDDLMEAAADNPKTAMLVAAMAGLAAGKYFG
;
A
#
# COMPACT_ATOMS: atom_id res chain seq x y z
N MET A 1 -13.11 -38.41 2.48
CA MET A 1 -11.80 -38.04 1.90
C MET A 1 -11.85 -36.98 0.80
N ALA A 2 -13.01 -36.64 0.22
CA ALA A 2 -13.15 -35.56 -0.77
C ALA A 2 -13.15 -34.09 -0.24
N PRO A 3 -13.59 -33.74 0.99
CA PRO A 3 -13.79 -32.34 1.35
C PRO A 3 -12.47 -31.60 1.64
N LEU A 4 -11.46 -32.29 2.19
CA LEU A 4 -10.14 -31.72 2.44
C LEU A 4 -9.42 -31.31 1.15
N LEU A 5 -9.65 -32.04 0.06
CA LEU A 5 -9.08 -31.73 -1.26
C LEU A 5 -9.68 -30.46 -1.85
N GLN A 6 -10.98 -30.22 -1.63
CA GLN A 6 -11.65 -28.97 -2.04
C GLN A 6 -11.18 -27.76 -1.23
N ILE A 7 -10.99 -27.92 0.08
CA ILE A 7 -10.48 -26.86 0.96
C ILE A 7 -9.03 -26.53 0.60
N LEU A 8 -8.20 -27.54 0.31
CA LEU A 8 -6.81 -27.34 -0.12
C LEU A 8 -6.72 -26.67 -1.50
N GLN A 9 -7.62 -27.01 -2.43
CA GLN A 9 -7.72 -26.33 -3.72
C GLN A 9 -8.17 -24.87 -3.56
N GLN A 10 -9.17 -24.60 -2.72
CA GLN A 10 -9.60 -23.22 -2.45
C GLN A 10 -8.49 -22.40 -1.80
N LEU A 11 -7.74 -22.97 -0.85
CA LEU A 11 -6.58 -22.33 -0.24
C LEU A 11 -5.43 -22.08 -1.22
N LEU A 12 -5.16 -23.02 -2.13
CA LEU A 12 -4.15 -22.86 -3.19
C LEU A 12 -4.57 -21.81 -4.23
N LEU A 13 -5.86 -21.74 -4.55
CA LEU A 13 -6.41 -20.75 -5.49
C LEU A 13 -6.54 -19.36 -4.86
N SER A 14 -6.83 -19.26 -3.55
CA SER A 14 -6.92 -17.99 -2.83
C SER A 14 -5.55 -17.44 -2.41
N ASN A 15 -4.55 -18.30 -2.22
CA ASN A 15 -3.15 -17.90 -1.95
C ASN A 15 -2.27 -17.84 -3.20
N LEU A 16 -2.82 -17.93 -4.41
CA LEU A 16 -2.07 -17.48 -5.59
C LEU A 16 -1.86 -15.97 -5.41
N PRO A 17 -0.65 -15.53 -5.01
CA PRO A 17 -0.44 -14.16 -4.65
C PRO A 17 -0.75 -13.34 -5.89
N SER A 18 -1.74 -12.45 -5.79
CA SER A 18 -2.02 -11.51 -6.88
C SER A 18 -0.71 -10.79 -7.14
N ARG A 19 -0.07 -11.15 -8.26
CA ARG A 19 1.33 -10.86 -8.58
C ARG A 19 1.48 -9.41 -9.04
N ARG A 20 0.72 -8.48 -8.46
CA ARG A 20 0.46 -7.16 -9.05
C ARG A 20 0.85 -5.95 -8.23
N THR A 21 1.41 -6.08 -7.03
CA THR A 21 1.77 -4.87 -6.25
C THR A 21 3.11 -4.89 -5.51
N ASP A 22 3.82 -6.01 -5.40
CA ASP A 22 5.08 -6.03 -4.63
C ASP A 22 6.32 -5.50 -5.37
N PHE A 23 6.22 -5.16 -6.67
CA PHE A 23 7.33 -4.53 -7.40
C PHE A 23 7.78 -3.19 -6.78
N PHE A 24 6.88 -2.50 -6.07
CA PHE A 24 7.17 -1.20 -5.45
C PHE A 24 7.66 -1.29 -4.02
N ARG A 25 7.52 -2.42 -3.33
CA ARG A 25 7.60 -2.40 -1.87
C ARG A 25 9.03 -2.44 -1.34
N HIS A 26 9.99 -3.09 -2.02
CA HIS A 26 11.36 -3.26 -1.51
C HIS A 26 12.51 -3.09 -2.53
N SER A 27 12.26 -2.62 -3.75
CA SER A 27 13.35 -2.43 -4.72
C SER A 27 14.06 -1.09 -4.51
N LYS A 28 15.36 -1.10 -4.20
CA LYS A 28 16.23 0.11 -4.15
C LYS A 28 16.13 0.94 -5.44
N ALA A 29 15.82 0.29 -6.57
CA ALA A 29 15.60 0.95 -7.86
C ALA A 29 14.32 1.80 -7.88
N ALA A 30 13.26 1.39 -7.18
CA ALA A 30 12.02 2.16 -7.09
C ALA A 30 12.22 3.47 -6.31
N ILE A 31 13.01 3.44 -5.23
CA ILE A 31 13.38 4.64 -4.47
C ILE A 31 14.20 5.59 -5.34
N GLY A 32 15.16 5.07 -6.09
CA GLY A 32 15.97 5.86 -7.02
C GLY A 32 15.12 6.54 -8.10
N LEU A 33 14.19 5.81 -8.72
CA LEU A 33 13.24 6.35 -9.71
C LEU A 33 12.31 7.41 -9.11
N LEU A 34 11.85 7.21 -7.88
CA LEU A 34 10.98 8.16 -7.21
C LEU A 34 11.72 9.45 -6.83
N ALA A 35 12.98 9.33 -6.41
CA ALA A 35 13.85 10.48 -6.14
C ALA A 35 14.15 11.28 -7.42
N THR A 36 14.50 10.61 -8.52
CA THR A 36 14.75 11.30 -9.80
C THR A 36 13.50 11.96 -10.35
N ALA A 37 12.33 11.30 -10.28
CA ALA A 37 11.06 11.88 -10.65
C ALA A 37 10.72 13.11 -9.78
N GLY A 38 10.98 13.05 -8.47
CA GLY A 38 10.78 14.17 -7.55
C GLY A 38 11.65 15.38 -7.91
N ILE A 39 12.94 15.16 -8.20
CA ILE A 39 13.85 16.24 -8.63
C ILE A 39 13.36 16.87 -9.95
N LEU A 40 12.94 16.05 -10.92
CA LEU A 40 12.41 16.54 -12.19
C LEU A 40 11.15 17.38 -12.00
N ALA A 41 10.25 16.96 -11.12
CA ALA A 41 9.02 17.69 -10.81
C ALA A 41 9.34 19.07 -10.20
N VAL A 42 10.31 19.15 -9.28
CA VAL A 42 10.73 20.43 -8.69
C VAL A 42 11.33 21.36 -9.75
N LEU A 43 12.19 20.85 -10.63
CA LEU A 43 12.76 21.63 -11.73
C LEU A 43 11.67 22.16 -12.67
N MET A 44 10.69 21.33 -13.01
CA MET A 44 9.55 21.72 -13.83
C MET A 44 8.73 22.84 -13.17
N LEU A 45 8.48 22.74 -11.85
CA LEU A 45 7.79 23.78 -11.08
C LEU A 45 8.56 25.11 -11.06
N LEU A 46 9.88 25.07 -10.89
CA LEU A 46 10.72 26.27 -10.93
C LEU A 46 10.67 26.93 -12.31
N TYR A 47 10.81 26.14 -13.38
CA TYR A 47 10.75 26.65 -14.74
C TYR A 47 9.36 27.26 -15.05
N LEU A 48 8.30 26.57 -14.64
CA LEU A 48 6.93 27.08 -14.80
C LEU A 48 6.72 28.39 -14.04
N SER A 49 7.23 28.50 -12.81
CA SER A 49 7.16 29.73 -12.02
C SER A 49 7.86 30.88 -12.72
N PHE A 50 9.06 30.63 -13.26
CA PHE A 50 9.84 31.64 -13.95
C PHE A 50 9.17 32.08 -15.26
N ALA A 51 8.67 31.12 -16.05
CA ALA A 51 7.96 31.39 -17.30
C ALA A 51 6.70 32.23 -17.06
N LEU A 52 5.92 31.89 -16.02
CA LEU A 52 4.69 32.59 -15.66
C LEU A 52 5.00 34.02 -15.19
N TYR A 53 5.98 34.20 -14.31
CA TYR A 53 6.43 35.52 -13.88
C TYR A 53 6.91 36.40 -15.04
N THR A 54 7.73 35.84 -15.94
CA THR A 54 8.27 36.56 -17.10
C THR A 54 7.16 36.97 -18.07
N SER A 55 6.16 36.10 -18.26
CA SER A 55 4.98 36.42 -19.09
C SER A 55 4.14 37.54 -18.48
N LEU A 56 3.94 37.54 -17.15
CA LEU A 56 3.14 38.57 -16.49
C LEU A 56 3.84 39.94 -16.46
N LEU A 57 5.17 39.97 -16.43
CA LEU A 57 5.95 41.23 -16.50
C LEU A 57 5.72 42.02 -17.79
N ILE A 58 5.26 41.39 -18.86
CA ILE A 58 4.95 42.07 -20.12
C ILE A 58 3.72 42.99 -19.97
N TYR A 59 2.79 42.63 -19.10
CA TYR A 59 1.49 43.31 -18.98
C TYR A 59 1.27 43.98 -17.61
N TRP A 60 2.03 43.60 -16.58
CA TRP A 60 1.81 44.02 -15.19
C TRP A 60 3.10 44.48 -14.51
N MET A 61 2.94 45.32 -13.48
CA MET A 61 4.04 45.71 -12.61
C MET A 61 4.63 44.49 -11.87
N PRO A 62 5.94 44.49 -11.58
CA PRO A 62 6.64 43.34 -10.98
C PRO A 62 6.01 42.82 -9.69
N ALA A 63 5.53 43.73 -8.83
CA ALA A 63 4.89 43.39 -7.58
C ALA A 63 3.58 42.59 -7.79
N VAL A 64 2.78 42.96 -8.79
CA VAL A 64 1.51 42.27 -9.07
C VAL A 64 1.74 40.95 -9.78
N ALA A 65 2.74 40.89 -10.67
CA ALA A 65 3.17 39.65 -11.30
C ALA A 65 3.64 38.63 -10.25
N ALA A 66 4.47 39.03 -9.28
CA ALA A 66 4.92 38.14 -8.21
C ALA A 66 3.77 37.62 -7.34
N LEU A 67 2.82 38.49 -7.00
CA LEU A 67 1.66 38.13 -6.18
C LEU A 67 0.73 37.15 -6.91
N ALA A 68 0.47 37.39 -8.20
CA ALA A 68 -0.33 36.48 -9.03
C ALA A 68 0.33 35.10 -9.16
N THR A 69 1.64 35.04 -9.43
CA THR A 69 2.39 33.78 -9.50
C THR A 69 2.33 33.04 -8.15
N ALA A 70 2.59 33.73 -7.05
CA ALA A 70 2.49 33.13 -5.71
C ALA A 70 1.09 32.58 -5.41
N GLY A 71 0.04 33.30 -5.81
CA GLY A 71 -1.35 32.86 -5.66
C GLY A 71 -1.67 31.57 -6.42
N VAL A 72 -1.20 31.46 -7.68
CA VAL A 72 -1.37 30.25 -8.49
C VAL A 72 -0.67 29.05 -7.84
N PHE A 73 0.57 29.23 -7.38
CA PHE A 73 1.32 28.16 -6.71
C PHE A 73 0.70 27.77 -5.37
N PHE A 74 0.15 28.72 -4.62
CA PHE A 74 -0.56 28.45 -3.37
C PHE A 74 -1.82 27.62 -3.62
N ALA A 75 -2.60 27.94 -4.66
CA ALA A 75 -3.77 27.17 -5.04
C ALA A 75 -3.41 25.73 -5.48
N LEU A 76 -2.34 25.57 -6.27
CA LEU A 76 -1.83 24.25 -6.67
C LEU A 76 -1.34 23.44 -5.47
N ALA A 77 -0.60 24.07 -4.54
CA ALA A 77 -0.16 23.43 -3.31
C ALA A 77 -1.35 22.98 -2.45
N GLY A 78 -2.39 23.81 -2.34
CA GLY A 78 -3.63 23.47 -1.65
C GLY A 78 -4.32 22.24 -2.26
N LEU A 79 -4.44 22.19 -3.59
CA LEU A 79 -4.98 21.02 -4.30
C LEU A 79 -4.15 19.76 -4.08
N ALA A 80 -2.81 19.88 -4.09
CA ALA A 80 -1.92 18.76 -3.84
C ALA A 80 -2.09 18.21 -2.41
N VAL A 81 -2.20 19.09 -1.40
CA VAL A 81 -2.45 18.69 -0.01
C VAL A 81 -3.81 18.00 0.13
N LEU A 82 -4.86 18.53 -0.51
CA LEU A 82 -6.17 17.89 -0.52
C LEU A 82 -6.14 16.50 -1.16
N MET A 83 -5.51 16.35 -2.33
CA MET A 83 -5.33 15.03 -2.97
C MET A 83 -4.54 14.07 -2.08
N ALA A 84 -3.43 14.52 -1.50
CA ALA A 84 -2.61 13.73 -0.60
C ALA A 84 -3.44 13.28 0.61
N SER A 85 -4.17 14.18 1.25
CA SER A 85 -5.03 13.87 2.40
C SER A 85 -6.11 12.83 2.06
N HIS A 86 -6.68 12.90 0.86
CA HIS A 86 -7.68 11.96 0.39
C HIS A 86 -7.09 10.58 0.10
N LEU A 87 -5.89 10.53 -0.49
CA LEU A 87 -5.12 9.31 -0.72
C LEU A 87 -4.71 8.64 0.60
N PHE A 88 -4.18 9.40 1.57
CA PHE A 88 -3.79 8.87 2.87
C PHE A 88 -4.98 8.37 3.68
N ARG A 89 -6.14 9.04 3.62
CA ARG A 89 -7.38 8.55 4.27
C ARG A 89 -7.87 7.24 3.66
N LYS A 90 -7.72 7.04 2.34
CA LYS A 90 -8.06 5.78 1.67
C LYS A 90 -7.06 4.66 2.00
N ALA A 91 -5.76 4.96 1.98
CA ALA A 91 -4.72 4.00 2.32
C ALA A 91 -4.84 3.50 3.78
N GLY A 92 -5.15 4.40 4.72
CA GLY A 92 -5.35 4.03 6.12
C GLY A 92 -6.61 3.18 6.38
N ARG A 93 -7.66 3.31 5.55
CA ARG A 93 -8.83 2.43 5.62
C ARG A 93 -8.55 1.04 5.06
N SER A 94 -7.89 0.95 3.91
CA SER A 94 -7.56 -0.34 3.27
C SER A 94 -6.64 -1.20 4.14
N ALA A 95 -5.70 -0.59 4.88
CA ALA A 95 -4.82 -1.34 5.77
C ALA A 95 -5.57 -1.96 6.97
N ARG A 96 -6.55 -1.24 7.54
CA ARG A 96 -7.38 -1.75 8.64
C ARG A 96 -8.33 -2.85 8.19
N GLU A 97 -8.93 -2.67 7.02
CA GLU A 97 -9.86 -3.64 6.42
C GLU A 97 -9.15 -4.98 6.12
N SER A 98 -7.89 -4.93 5.68
CA SER A 98 -7.07 -6.13 5.49
C SER A 98 -6.69 -6.84 6.80
N GLU A 99 -6.56 -6.13 7.92
CA GLU A 99 -6.28 -6.76 9.23
C GLU A 99 -7.53 -7.42 9.81
N ASP A 100 -8.69 -6.76 9.66
CA ASP A 100 -9.98 -7.27 10.13
C ASP A 100 -10.41 -8.52 9.33
N GLU A 101 -10.20 -8.55 8.02
CA GLU A 101 -10.43 -9.75 7.19
C GLU A 101 -9.50 -10.92 7.58
N LEU A 102 -8.24 -10.64 7.89
CA LEU A 102 -7.27 -11.66 8.31
C LEU A 102 -7.63 -12.24 9.68
N ARG A 103 -8.12 -11.41 10.60
CA ARG A 103 -8.64 -11.87 11.90
C ARG A 103 -9.90 -12.71 11.73
N ALA A 104 -10.85 -12.28 10.90
CA ALA A 104 -12.07 -13.04 10.63
C ALA A 104 -11.76 -14.40 9.99
N LEU A 105 -10.79 -14.46 9.09
CA LEU A 105 -10.31 -15.72 8.52
C LEU A 105 -9.64 -16.61 9.57
N MET A 106 -8.77 -16.07 10.42
CA MET A 106 -8.14 -16.82 11.51
C MET A 106 -9.17 -17.36 12.51
N GLU A 107 -10.15 -16.55 12.92
CA GLU A 107 -11.24 -17.01 13.80
C GLU A 107 -12.07 -18.11 13.14
N SER A 108 -12.40 -17.98 11.84
CA SER A 108 -13.17 -19.00 11.13
C SER A 108 -12.43 -20.33 10.97
N VAL A 109 -11.10 -20.29 10.81
CA VAL A 109 -10.26 -21.48 10.68
C VAL A 109 -10.04 -22.14 12.05
N VAL A 110 -9.86 -21.36 13.10
CA VAL A 110 -9.72 -21.90 14.47
C VAL A 110 -11.03 -22.49 14.96
N ALA A 111 -12.17 -21.82 14.71
CA ALA A 111 -13.48 -22.29 15.17
C ALA A 111 -13.98 -23.54 14.45
N ASN A 112 -13.70 -23.69 13.14
CA ASN A 112 -14.21 -24.82 12.36
C ASN A 112 -13.22 -25.97 12.22
N THR A 113 -11.93 -25.73 12.46
CA THR A 113 -10.88 -26.71 12.12
C THR A 113 -9.88 -26.91 13.26
N GLY A 114 -9.97 -26.15 14.37
CA GLY A 114 -9.00 -26.19 15.47
C GLY A 114 -8.90 -27.55 16.15
N ASP A 115 -10.04 -28.17 16.47
CA ASP A 115 -10.07 -29.49 17.12
C ASP A 115 -9.62 -30.60 16.15
N ASP A 116 -10.12 -30.58 14.90
CA ASP A 116 -9.74 -31.56 13.86
C ASP A 116 -8.27 -31.45 13.43
N LEU A 117 -7.70 -30.23 13.42
CA LEU A 117 -6.28 -30.01 13.10
C LEU A 117 -5.36 -30.42 14.23
N MET A 118 -5.75 -30.26 15.50
CA MET A 118 -4.96 -30.75 16.63
C MET A 118 -4.92 -32.27 16.65
N GLU A 119 -6.04 -32.93 16.37
CA GLU A 119 -6.11 -34.39 16.28
C GLU A 119 -5.33 -34.90 15.05
N ALA A 120 -5.47 -34.27 13.88
CA ALA A 120 -4.71 -34.62 12.67
C ALA A 120 -3.22 -34.25 12.71
N ALA A 121 -2.81 -33.29 13.55
CA ALA A 121 -1.41 -32.95 13.79
C ALA A 121 -0.72 -33.95 14.73
N ALA A 122 -1.47 -34.54 15.66
CA ALA A 122 -0.97 -35.62 16.52
C ALA A 122 -0.70 -36.90 15.69
N ASP A 123 -1.56 -37.20 14.72
CA ASP A 123 -1.45 -38.41 13.89
C ASP A 123 -0.57 -38.24 12.63
N ASN A 124 -0.35 -37.01 12.14
CA ASN A 124 0.49 -36.78 10.96
C ASN A 124 1.47 -35.60 11.15
N PRO A 125 2.79 -35.86 11.14
CA PRO A 125 3.81 -34.81 11.37
C PRO A 125 3.85 -33.75 10.25
N LYS A 126 3.35 -34.08 9.05
CA LYS A 126 3.26 -33.12 7.92
C LYS A 126 2.21 -32.03 8.18
N THR A 127 1.09 -32.38 8.82
CA THR A 127 0.04 -31.42 9.21
C THR A 127 0.50 -30.55 10.38
N ALA A 128 1.21 -31.14 11.35
CA ALA A 128 1.82 -30.39 12.46
C ALA A 128 2.80 -29.31 11.97
N MET A 129 3.63 -29.62 10.98
CA MET A 129 4.58 -28.66 10.40
C MET A 129 3.88 -27.50 9.69
N LEU A 130 2.74 -27.75 9.06
CA LEU A 130 1.94 -26.74 8.36
C LEU A 130 1.23 -25.81 9.36
N VAL A 131 0.71 -26.37 10.46
CA VAL A 131 0.16 -25.58 11.58
C VAL A 131 1.24 -24.74 12.26
N ALA A 132 2.43 -25.30 12.50
CA ALA A 132 3.56 -24.56 13.07
C ALA A 132 4.05 -23.43 12.14
N ALA A 133 4.06 -23.64 10.82
CA ALA A 133 4.42 -22.61 9.85
C ALA A 133 3.39 -21.48 9.83
N MET A 134 2.09 -21.78 9.92
CA MET A 134 1.04 -20.76 10.02
C MET A 134 1.13 -19.99 11.35
N ALA A 135 1.39 -20.68 12.47
CA ALA A 135 1.59 -20.05 13.77
C ALA A 135 2.84 -19.15 13.79
N GLY A 136 3.95 -19.58 13.18
CA GLY A 136 5.17 -18.78 13.05
C GLY A 136 4.98 -17.55 12.17
N LEU A 137 4.19 -17.66 11.10
CA LEU A 137 3.88 -16.54 10.20
C LEU A 137 2.94 -15.52 10.87
N ALA A 138 2.01 -15.98 11.72
CA ALA A 138 1.20 -15.12 12.57
C ALA A 138 2.06 -14.40 13.64
N ALA A 139 2.92 -15.13 14.34
CA ALA A 139 3.80 -14.58 15.37
C ALA A 139 4.80 -13.55 14.79
N GLY A 140 5.36 -13.83 13.61
CA GLY A 140 6.28 -12.91 12.93
C GLY A 140 5.64 -11.58 12.52
N LYS A 141 4.31 -11.53 12.33
CA LYS A 141 3.57 -10.28 12.06
C LYS A 141 3.24 -9.46 13.31
N TYR A 142 3.16 -10.08 14.48
CA TYR A 142 2.85 -9.39 15.74
C TYR A 142 4.12 -8.93 16.50
N PHE A 143 5.28 -9.53 16.22
CA PHE A 143 6.54 -9.25 16.91
C PHE A 143 7.64 -8.63 16.03
N GLY A 144 7.37 -8.35 14.75
CA GLY A 144 8.30 -7.69 13.81
C GLY A 144 7.74 -6.39 13.27
#